data_AF-A0A271J183-F1
#
_entry.id   AF-A0A271J183-F1
#
_cell.length_a   1.000
_cell.length_b   1.000
_cell.length_c   1.000
_cell.angle_alpha   90.00
_cell.angle_beta   90.00
_cell.angle_gamma   90.00
#
_symmetry.space_group_name_H-M   'P 1'
#
loop_
_entity.id
_entity.type
_entity.pdbx_description
1 polymer ?
#
loop_
_entity_poly.entity_id
_entity_poly.type
_entity_poly.pdbx_seq_one_letter_code
_entity_poly.pdbx_strand_id
1 'polypeptide(L)'
;MNKITTAPNQLALGLTTPIMSMAQRDARPNRQARLDAAKAVLARGLAGVRDDPKALAAYLAFRARFHDYSPRNTMLIFLQRPTAKYCMGFRSWTKHGRRVLKGERGLTVLAPILRRPTEGDVAAGHDPDDRVPVGFRTTTTFDYEQTEAVSDDALV
;
A
#
# COMPACT_ATOMS: atom_id res chain seq x y z
N MET A 1 22.44 1.80 -17.82
CA MET A 1 21.81 3.03 -17.32
C MET A 1 21.33 2.80 -15.90
N ASN A 2 21.96 3.48 -14.95
CA ASN A 2 21.82 3.24 -13.50
C ASN A 2 20.41 3.61 -13.01
N LYS A 3 19.56 2.62 -12.77
CA LYS A 3 18.32 2.79 -11.99
C LYS A 3 18.59 2.48 -10.52
N ILE A 4 19.37 3.33 -9.86
CA ILE A 4 19.41 3.40 -8.40
C ILE A 4 18.82 4.74 -8.01
N THR A 5 17.51 4.90 -8.22
CA THR A 5 16.74 5.91 -7.49
C THR A 5 16.08 5.18 -6.32
N THR A 6 16.91 4.73 -5.37
CA THR A 6 16.42 4.27 -4.08
C THR A 6 15.72 5.44 -3.43
N ALA A 7 14.38 5.45 -3.45
CA ALA A 7 13.61 6.47 -2.77
C ALA A 7 13.96 6.41 -1.27
N PRO A 8 14.58 7.46 -0.68
CA PRO A 8 15.17 7.41 0.66
C PRO A 8 14.14 7.38 1.80
N ASN A 9 12.84 7.42 1.51
CA ASN A 9 11.81 7.63 2.54
C ASN A 9 11.19 6.34 3.10
N GLN A 10 11.33 5.19 2.42
CA GLN A 10 10.57 4.00 2.82
C GLN A 10 11.11 3.25 4.05
N LEU A 11 12.43 3.33 4.31
CA LEU A 11 13.04 2.79 5.53
C LEU A 11 12.75 3.69 6.75
N ALA A 12 12.81 5.01 6.55
CA ALA A 12 12.55 6.01 7.58
C ALA A 12 11.11 5.96 8.13
N LEU A 13 10.15 5.54 7.31
CA LEU A 13 8.76 5.39 7.73
C LEU A 13 8.49 4.11 8.54
N GLY A 14 9.43 3.16 8.60
CA GLY A 14 9.23 1.92 9.36
C GLY A 14 8.10 1.01 8.83
N LEU A 15 7.58 1.29 7.63
CA LEU A 15 6.45 0.55 7.05
C LEU A 15 6.86 -0.61 6.17
N THR A 16 8.13 -0.68 5.79
CA THR A 16 8.60 -1.71 4.86
C THR A 16 9.16 -2.90 5.58
N THR A 17 8.86 -4.08 5.04
CA THR A 17 9.56 -5.31 5.42
C THR A 17 10.82 -5.39 4.55
N PRO A 18 12.04 -5.22 5.08
CA PRO A 18 13.25 -5.42 4.28
C PRO A 18 13.32 -6.86 3.75
N ILE A 19 14.22 -7.12 2.81
CA ILE A 19 14.63 -8.49 2.49
C ILE A 19 15.34 -9.00 3.76
N MET A 20 14.61 -9.75 4.56
CA MET A 20 15.05 -10.19 5.88
C MET A 20 15.83 -11.50 5.78
N SER A 21 16.99 -11.56 6.44
CA SER A 21 17.69 -12.80 6.74
C SER A 21 16.79 -13.74 7.56
N MET A 22 17.09 -15.04 7.62
CA MET A 22 16.29 -15.99 8.41
C MET A 22 16.13 -15.54 9.87
N ALA A 23 17.19 -15.04 10.51
CA ALA A 23 17.15 -14.53 11.89
C ALA A 23 16.28 -13.27 12.06
N GLN A 24 16.15 -12.45 11.01
CA GLN A 24 15.28 -11.27 11.03
C GLN A 24 13.80 -11.59 10.80
N ARG A 25 13.47 -12.81 10.30
CA ARG A 25 12.07 -13.24 10.11
C ARG A 25 11.36 -13.52 11.43
N ASP A 26 12.09 -14.01 12.44
CA ASP A 26 11.55 -14.29 13.77
C ASP A 26 11.28 -13.01 14.57
N ALA A 27 12.02 -11.94 14.28
CA ALA A 27 11.82 -10.60 14.87
C ALA A 27 10.70 -9.79 14.19
N ARG A 28 9.85 -10.42 13.37
CA ARG A 28 8.82 -9.69 12.60
C ARG A 28 7.76 -9.11 13.56
N PRO A 29 7.47 -7.80 13.48
CA PRO A 29 6.42 -7.22 14.29
C PRO A 29 5.09 -7.87 13.96
N ASN A 30 4.31 -8.17 15.00
CA ASN A 30 2.99 -8.74 14.86
C ASN A 30 2.07 -7.81 14.03
N ARG A 31 0.93 -8.36 13.59
CA ARG A 31 -0.02 -7.64 12.74
C ARG A 31 -0.50 -6.31 13.35
N GLN A 32 -0.71 -6.28 14.66
CA GLN A 32 -1.19 -5.10 15.37
C GLN A 32 -0.12 -4.00 15.35
N ALA A 33 1.12 -4.34 15.72
CA ALA A 33 2.25 -3.42 15.68
C ALA A 33 2.48 -2.82 14.28
N ARG A 34 2.31 -3.61 13.22
CA ARG A 34 2.39 -3.12 11.83
C ARG A 34 1.27 -2.14 11.49
N LEU A 35 0.05 -2.42 11.95
CA LEU A 35 -1.09 -1.51 11.75
C LEU A 35 -0.88 -0.19 12.49
N ASP A 36 -0.38 -0.25 13.73
CA ASP A 36 -0.11 0.95 14.53
C ASP A 36 1.03 1.77 13.94
N ALA A 37 2.08 1.14 13.43
CA ALA A 37 3.13 1.83 12.67
C ALA A 37 2.57 2.53 11.43
N ALA A 38 1.69 1.88 10.65
CA ALA A 38 1.03 2.48 9.49
C ALA A 38 0.17 3.69 9.86
N LYS A 39 -0.58 3.61 10.96
CA LYS A 39 -1.36 4.74 11.50
C LYS A 39 -0.47 5.88 11.96
N ALA A 40 0.64 5.59 12.65
CA ALA A 40 1.58 6.60 13.11
C ALA A 40 2.24 7.34 11.94
N VAL A 41 2.59 6.63 10.86
CA VAL A 41 3.08 7.26 9.63
C VAL A 41 2.04 8.13 8.97
N LEU A 42 0.79 7.67 8.89
CA LEU A 42 -0.31 8.50 8.38
C LEU A 42 -0.44 9.81 9.16
N ALA A 43 -0.43 9.74 10.49
CA ALA A 43 -0.54 10.92 11.34
C ALA A 43 0.62 11.90 11.10
N ARG A 44 1.87 11.41 11.09
CA ARG A 44 3.06 12.23 10.82
C ARG A 44 3.07 12.81 9.41
N GLY A 45 2.75 11.99 8.42
CA GLY A 45 2.73 12.41 7.02
C GLY A 45 1.66 13.45 6.74
N LEU A 46 0.48 13.34 7.36
CA LEU A 46 -0.56 14.35 7.26
C LEU A 46 -0.11 15.69 7.87
N ALA A 47 0.50 15.68 9.05
CA ALA A 47 1.04 16.89 9.66
C ALA A 47 2.13 17.52 8.76
N GLY A 48 3.10 16.72 8.30
CA GLY A 48 4.17 17.21 7.42
C GLY A 48 3.67 17.76 6.08
N VAL A 49 2.67 17.12 5.46
CA VAL A 49 2.06 17.62 4.22
C VAL A 49 1.22 18.87 4.45
N ARG A 50 0.52 18.98 5.58
CA ARG A 50 -0.29 20.16 5.90
C ARG A 50 0.56 21.39 6.18
N ASP A 51 1.66 21.21 6.90
CA ASP A 51 2.46 22.33 7.42
C ASP A 51 3.51 22.84 6.41
N ASP A 52 3.75 22.11 5.31
CA ASP A 52 4.64 22.52 4.20
C ASP A 52 3.85 22.70 2.88
N PRO A 53 3.72 23.95 2.37
CA PRO A 53 3.03 24.24 1.11
C PRO A 53 3.58 23.47 -0.10
N LYS A 54 4.88 23.20 -0.15
CA LYS A 54 5.51 22.44 -1.24
C LYS A 54 5.13 20.96 -1.16
N ALA A 55 5.15 20.39 0.04
CA ALA A 55 4.69 19.03 0.27
C ALA A 55 3.19 18.88 -0.02
N LEU A 56 2.37 19.88 0.34
CA LEU A 56 0.96 19.94 0.01
C LEU A 56 0.73 19.93 -1.50
N ALA A 57 1.39 20.82 -2.24
CA ALA A 57 1.29 20.88 -3.69
C ALA A 57 1.70 19.54 -4.35
N ALA A 58 2.80 18.93 -3.89
CA ALA A 58 3.25 17.63 -4.37
C ALA A 58 2.23 16.52 -4.10
N TYR A 59 1.64 16.50 -2.90
CA TYR A 59 0.59 15.53 -2.54
C TYR A 59 -0.67 15.72 -3.38
N LEU A 60 -1.12 16.95 -3.61
CA LEU A 60 -2.30 17.24 -4.43
C LEU A 60 -2.07 16.83 -5.89
N ALA A 61 -0.88 17.11 -6.45
CA ALA A 61 -0.50 16.66 -7.79
C ALA A 61 -0.40 15.12 -7.89
N PHE A 62 0.05 14.45 -6.83
CA PHE A 62 0.01 13.00 -6.74
C PHE A 62 -1.43 12.47 -6.71
N ARG A 63 -2.27 13.00 -5.83
CA ARG A 63 -3.67 12.57 -5.65
C ARG A 63 -4.52 12.79 -6.90
N ALA A 64 -4.27 13.86 -7.65
CA ALA A 64 -4.98 14.14 -8.90
C ALA A 64 -4.86 13.01 -9.94
N ARG A 65 -3.78 12.21 -9.87
CA ARG A 65 -3.51 11.10 -10.78
C ARG A 65 -3.89 9.72 -10.21
N PHE A 66 -4.25 9.65 -8.93
CA PHE A 66 -4.34 8.39 -8.16
C PHE A 66 -5.71 8.27 -7.48
N HIS A 67 -6.77 8.15 -8.28
CA HIS A 67 -8.18 8.29 -7.87
C HIS A 67 -8.83 7.01 -7.33
N ASP A 68 -8.32 5.82 -7.67
CA ASP A 68 -8.91 4.53 -7.26
C ASP A 68 -8.62 4.13 -5.80
N TYR A 69 -7.96 5.01 -5.05
CA TYR A 69 -7.49 4.73 -3.70
C TYR A 69 -8.12 5.65 -2.67
N SER A 70 -8.42 5.09 -1.49
CA SER A 70 -8.85 5.90 -0.35
C SER A 70 -7.78 6.94 0.01
N PRO A 71 -8.15 8.13 0.54
CA PRO A 71 -7.18 9.17 0.92
C PRO A 71 -6.07 8.67 1.84
N ARG A 72 -6.36 7.71 2.73
CA ARG A 72 -5.36 7.05 3.58
C ARG A 72 -4.35 6.25 2.76
N ASN A 73 -4.82 5.44 1.81
CA ASN A 73 -3.90 4.68 0.96
C ASN A 73 -3.14 5.59 -0.02
N THR A 74 -3.77 6.63 -0.56
CA THR A 74 -3.10 7.64 -1.39
C THR A 74 -1.96 8.32 -0.62
N MET A 75 -2.21 8.76 0.62
CA MET A 75 -1.15 9.34 1.48
C MET A 75 -0.06 8.32 1.80
N LEU A 76 -0.41 7.09 2.20
CA LEU A 76 0.58 6.05 2.47
C LEU A 76 1.48 5.79 1.26
N ILE A 77 0.90 5.68 0.08
CA ILE A 77 1.65 5.44 -1.16
C ILE A 77 2.51 6.66 -1.49
N PHE A 78 1.97 7.88 -1.40
CA PHE A 78 2.71 9.13 -1.64
C PHE A 78 3.97 9.22 -0.77
N LEU A 79 3.85 8.97 0.53
CA LEU A 79 4.98 9.03 1.47
C LEU A 79 6.06 7.98 1.15
N GLN A 80 5.67 6.83 0.60
CA GLN A 80 6.58 5.73 0.27
C GLN A 80 7.17 5.83 -1.15
N ARG A 81 6.39 6.31 -2.13
CA ARG A 81 6.76 6.42 -3.54
C ARG A 81 5.92 7.52 -4.21
N PRO A 82 6.36 8.79 -4.16
CA PRO A 82 5.60 9.93 -4.72
C PRO A 82 5.53 9.91 -6.26
N THR A 83 6.27 9.01 -6.91
CA THR A 83 6.23 8.78 -8.36
C THR A 83 5.32 7.62 -8.76
N ALA A 84 4.66 6.95 -7.82
CA ALA A 84 3.79 5.82 -8.12
C ALA A 84 2.64 6.22 -9.05
N LYS A 85 2.28 5.33 -9.98
CA LYS A 85 1.24 5.57 -10.99
C LYS A 85 0.11 4.57 -10.86
N TYR A 86 0.46 3.30 -10.71
CA TYR A 86 -0.50 2.21 -10.55
C TYR A 86 0.06 1.22 -9.56
N CYS A 87 -0.66 1.01 -8.45
CA CYS A 87 -0.29 0.01 -7.47
C CYS A 87 -1.21 -1.20 -7.58
N MET A 88 -0.68 -2.39 -7.39
CA MET A 88 -1.48 -3.61 -7.27
C MET A 88 -0.78 -4.64 -6.39
N GLY A 89 -1.54 -5.64 -5.92
CA GLY A 89 -0.98 -6.78 -5.20
C GLY A 89 -0.12 -7.65 -6.12
N PHE A 90 0.86 -8.37 -5.56
CA PHE A 90 1.81 -9.21 -6.32
C PHE A 90 1.12 -10.14 -7.33
N ARG A 91 0.06 -10.86 -6.90
CA ARG A 91 -0.69 -11.79 -7.76
C ARG A 91 -1.52 -11.08 -8.82
N SER A 92 -1.97 -9.85 -8.55
CA SER A 92 -2.73 -9.06 -9.52
C SER A 92 -1.85 -8.67 -10.70
N TRP A 93 -0.57 -8.34 -10.47
CA TRP A 93 0.37 -8.07 -11.56
C TRP A 93 0.50 -9.24 -12.52
N THR A 94 0.60 -10.47 -12.00
CA THR A 94 0.67 -11.68 -12.84
C THR A 94 -0.55 -11.83 -13.75
N LYS A 95 -1.75 -11.46 -13.26
CA LYS A 95 -2.98 -11.48 -14.07
C LYS A 95 -2.99 -10.43 -15.18
N HIS A 96 -2.20 -9.36 -15.03
CA HIS A 96 -2.06 -8.29 -16.03
C HIS A 96 -0.83 -8.49 -16.93
N GLY A 97 -0.28 -9.70 -16.98
CA GLY A 97 0.87 -10.01 -17.82
C GLY A 97 2.20 -9.41 -17.34
N ARG A 98 2.29 -9.04 -16.05
CA ARG A 98 3.48 -8.42 -15.47
C ARG A 98 3.99 -9.17 -14.24
N ARG A 99 5.30 -9.10 -14.00
CA ARG A 99 5.97 -9.71 -12.84
C ARG A 99 6.71 -8.65 -12.05
N VAL A 100 6.58 -8.69 -10.72
CA VAL A 100 7.38 -7.85 -9.82
C VAL A 100 8.85 -8.26 -9.91
N LEU A 101 9.74 -7.27 -10.10
CA LEU A 101 11.17 -7.52 -10.22
C LEU A 101 11.75 -8.07 -8.92
N LYS A 102 12.72 -8.98 -9.04
CA LYS A 102 13.37 -9.56 -7.87
C LYS A 102 14.12 -8.48 -7.10
N GLY A 103 13.88 -8.41 -5.79
CA GLY A 103 14.51 -7.44 -4.91
C GLY A 103 13.71 -6.15 -4.70
N GLU A 104 12.62 -5.96 -5.44
CA GLU A 104 11.74 -4.81 -5.25
C GLU A 104 11.06 -4.81 -3.89
N ARG A 105 10.91 -3.61 -3.34
CA ARG A 105 10.33 -3.38 -2.03
C ARG A 105 8.86 -2.99 -2.17
N GLY A 106 7.98 -3.76 -1.56
CA GLY A 106 6.56 -3.47 -1.61
C GLY A 106 6.17 -2.23 -0.79
N LEU A 107 5.09 -1.60 -1.25
CA LEU A 107 4.41 -0.48 -0.64
C LEU A 107 3.35 -1.00 0.34
N THR A 108 3.33 -0.43 1.55
CA THR A 108 2.34 -0.79 2.57
C THR A 108 1.07 0.03 2.37
N VAL A 109 -0.06 -0.67 2.30
CA VAL A 109 -1.41 -0.07 2.23
C VAL A 109 -2.32 -0.72 3.27
N LEU A 110 -3.43 -0.06 3.61
CA LEU A 110 -4.48 -0.60 4.46
C LEU A 110 -5.51 -1.34 3.61
N ALA A 111 -5.81 -2.57 4.00
CA ALA A 111 -6.86 -3.39 3.41
C ALA A 111 -7.90 -3.77 4.48
N PRO A 112 -9.19 -3.77 4.15
CA PRO A 112 -10.22 -4.20 5.07
C PRO A 112 -10.08 -5.69 5.39
N ILE A 113 -10.46 -6.05 6.60
CA ILE A 113 -10.66 -7.44 7.03
C ILE A 113 -12.15 -7.68 6.86
N LEU A 114 -12.49 -8.57 5.94
CA LEU A 114 -13.86 -8.87 5.60
C LEU A 114 -14.28 -10.18 6.28
N ARG A 115 -15.50 -10.20 6.84
CA ARG A 115 -16.17 -11.42 7.31
C ARG A 115 -17.53 -11.57 6.64
N ARG A 116 -18.14 -12.75 6.77
CA ARG A 116 -19.56 -12.92 6.47
C ARG A 116 -20.40 -12.14 7.50
N PRO A 117 -21.55 -11.58 7.09
CA PRO A 117 -22.53 -11.00 8.01
C PRO A 117 -22.89 -11.99 9.13
N THR A 118 -23.17 -11.48 10.33
CA THR A 118 -23.80 -12.28 11.40
C THR A 118 -25.32 -12.30 11.19
N GLU A 119 -26.03 -13.16 11.91
CA GLU A 119 -27.51 -13.13 11.93
C GLU A 119 -28.06 -11.74 12.30
N GLY A 120 -27.40 -11.04 13.23
CA GLY A 120 -27.76 -9.66 13.59
C GLY A 120 -27.54 -8.66 12.45
N ASP A 121 -26.47 -8.81 11.66
CA ASP A 121 -26.23 -7.94 10.49
C ASP A 121 -27.27 -8.19 9.39
N VAL A 122 -27.65 -9.45 9.16
CA VAL A 122 -28.70 -9.84 8.20
C VAL A 122 -30.06 -9.32 8.66
N ALA A 123 -30.38 -9.44 9.96
CA ALA A 123 -31.59 -8.87 10.53
C ALA A 123 -31.61 -7.33 10.42
N ALA A 124 -30.45 -6.68 10.39
CA ALA A 124 -30.29 -5.25 10.13
C ALA A 124 -30.26 -4.88 8.62
N GLY A 125 -30.46 -5.85 7.72
CA GLY A 125 -30.62 -5.63 6.29
C GLY A 125 -29.36 -5.83 5.42
N HIS A 126 -28.28 -6.42 5.95
CA HIS A 126 -27.13 -6.82 5.12
C HIS A 126 -27.43 -8.09 4.33
N ASP A 127 -27.01 -8.15 3.06
CA ASP A 127 -27.14 -9.35 2.23
C ASP A 127 -26.27 -10.49 2.83
N PRO A 128 -26.79 -11.71 3.02
CA PRO A 128 -25.99 -12.84 3.52
C PRO A 128 -24.74 -13.17 2.68
N ASP A 129 -24.73 -12.82 1.39
CA ASP A 129 -23.59 -13.01 0.49
C ASP A 129 -22.61 -11.82 0.49
N ASP A 130 -22.96 -10.72 1.17
CA ASP A 130 -22.07 -9.57 1.33
C ASP A 130 -20.86 -9.86 2.22
N ARG A 131 -19.94 -8.89 2.22
CA ARG A 131 -18.73 -8.91 3.02
C ARG A 131 -18.67 -7.67 3.92
N VAL A 132 -18.79 -7.89 5.22
CA VAL A 132 -18.78 -6.82 6.21
C VAL A 132 -17.35 -6.56 6.70
N PRO A 133 -16.85 -5.31 6.65
CA PRO A 133 -15.55 -4.95 7.18
C PRO A 133 -15.56 -4.89 8.71
N VAL A 134 -14.66 -5.63 9.36
CA VAL A 134 -14.50 -5.67 10.84
C VAL A 134 -13.23 -5.01 11.34
N GLY A 135 -12.42 -4.47 10.43
CA GLY A 135 -11.18 -3.82 10.78
C GLY A 135 -10.26 -3.71 9.57
N PHE A 136 -9.00 -3.37 9.84
CA PHE A 136 -8.00 -3.18 8.80
C PHE A 136 -6.73 -3.96 9.11
N ARG A 137 -6.00 -4.32 8.06
CA ARG A 137 -4.63 -4.84 8.14
C ARG A 137 -3.74 -4.10 7.16
N THR A 138 -2.45 -4.10 7.45
CA THR A 138 -1.46 -3.76 6.43
C THR A 138 -1.35 -4.89 5.41
N THR A 139 -1.36 -4.55 4.13
CA THR A 139 -1.01 -5.45 3.03
C THR A 139 0.04 -4.79 2.14
N THR A 140 0.61 -5.57 1.23
CA THR A 140 1.71 -5.15 0.37
C THR A 140 1.25 -5.06 -1.08
N THR A 141 1.52 -3.92 -1.70
CA THR A 141 1.31 -3.65 -3.13
C THR A 141 2.63 -3.24 -3.78
N PHE A 142 2.67 -3.21 -5.11
CA PHE A 142 3.84 -2.80 -5.89
C PHE A 142 3.37 -1.83 -6.96
N ASP A 143 4.17 -0.81 -7.23
CA ASP A 143 3.95 0.14 -8.32
C ASP A 143 4.32 -0.48 -9.68
N TYR A 144 3.73 0.05 -10.75
CA TYR A 144 3.99 -0.35 -12.14
C TYR A 144 5.49 -0.38 -12.48
N GLU A 145 6.25 0.63 -12.05
CA GLU A 145 7.69 0.70 -12.34
C GLU A 145 8.54 -0.34 -11.58
N GLN A 146 7.93 -1.06 -10.62
CA GLN A 146 8.56 -2.18 -9.90
C GLN A 146 8.31 -3.53 -10.59
N THR A 147 7.73 -3.50 -11.79
CA THR A 147 7.35 -4.70 -12.53
C THR A 147 7.90 -4.65 -13.95
N GLU A 148 8.03 -5.82 -14.57
CA GLU A 148 8.34 -6.00 -15.98
C GLU A 148 7.21 -6.77 -16.66
N ALA A 149 6.96 -6.48 -17.94
CA ALA A 149 6.06 -7.28 -18.76
C ALA A 149 6.67 -8.65 -19.02
N VAL A 150 5.87 -9.69 -18.85
CA VAL A 150 6.24 -11.09 -19.11
C VAL A 150 5.36 -11.73 -20.18
N SER A 151 4.25 -11.08 -20.52
CA SER A 151 3.35 -11.37 -21.64
C SER A 151 2.73 -10.05 -22.13
N ASP A 152 1.67 -10.12 -22.94
CA ASP A 152 0.88 -8.95 -23.31
C ASP A 152 0.50 -8.16 -22.06
N ASP A 153 0.89 -6.87 -22.05
CA ASP A 153 0.65 -5.97 -20.94
C ASP A 153 -0.77 -5.46 -21.01
N ALA A 154 -1.64 -5.96 -20.14
CA ALA A 154 -3.06 -5.60 -20.14
C ALA A 154 -3.33 -4.13 -19.70
N LEU A 155 -2.29 -3.35 -19.39
CA LEU A 155 -2.38 -1.95 -18.98
C LEU A 155 -1.85 -0.96 -20.03
N VAL A 156 -1.36 -1.46 -21.18
CA VAL A 156 -0.83 -0.66 -22.30
C VAL A 156 -1.60 -0.96 -23.58
#